data_AF-A0A6L6IJC3-F1
#
_entry.id   AF-A0A6L6IJC3-F1
#
_cell.length_a   1.000
_cell.length_b   1.000
_cell.length_c   1.000
_cell.angle_alpha   90.00
_cell.angle_beta   90.00
_cell.angle_gamma   90.00
#
_symmetry.space_group_name_H-M   'P 1'
#
loop_
_entity.id
_entity.type
_entity.pdbx_description
1 polymer ?
#
loop_
_entity_poly.entity_id
_entity_poly.type
_entity_poly.pdbx_seq_one_letter_code
_entity_poly.pdbx_strand_id
1 'polypeptide(L)'
;MSQFLCLIRMKMKLQGCLVAALLQARVTLILIVMNIIAFSVPGFYDIRFLDTLAQGSYLINWGGNISALTFSGEYWRLLSSQFVHAGIVHLTMNMLALWSIGSVLERYIPRATYLAIYLLSGVSGGLLSAVYYSTTQIVSCGASAAIIGLAGAFLAYAAVTRNIQNLPVKNLLMSLLLTFGAGMFLPLDNMAHLGGLVFGFVSGGAVVLVSRVWQANRMLTAAMSGGIFALSIAGLWGVYNHFSVPGGAGQVKAVKVINILRMAGLGDSASVMGGLNDLDTCIQTQLATATLNLKSCNRRDLSDNFDIRWIEKRLLNDFAQCRLLVADLEQIYPDKEEQRRLGIVKDFCEAREQLYKAVFTQEIISVDAAKLHEADRRMRNLADRIRLLSKDRPVVIRSIFDYFYTSQNDSEVEDAEDIQSQGVFNDVRNRVYKAVQESRCPYYSCTKQ
;
A
#
# COMPACT_ATOMS: atom_id res chain seq x y z
N MET A 1 -49.90 27.91 -17.35
CA MET A 1 -49.58 26.74 -18.21
C MET A 1 -48.22 26.87 -18.93
N SER A 2 -47.88 28.01 -19.55
CA SER A 2 -46.61 28.23 -20.29
C SER A 2 -45.31 28.05 -19.46
N GLN A 3 -45.22 28.59 -18.25
CA GLN A 3 -44.03 28.45 -17.40
C GLN A 3 -43.80 27.01 -16.89
N PHE A 4 -44.87 26.26 -16.66
CA PHE A 4 -44.80 24.86 -16.20
C PHE A 4 -44.27 23.92 -17.31
N LEU A 5 -44.71 24.14 -18.56
CA LEU A 5 -44.17 23.45 -19.74
C LEU A 5 -42.71 23.83 -20.04
N CYS A 6 -42.31 25.07 -19.75
CA CYS A 6 -40.92 25.51 -19.85
C CYS A 6 -40.02 24.76 -18.85
N LEU A 7 -40.43 24.66 -17.58
CA LEU A 7 -39.72 23.92 -16.54
C LEU A 7 -39.60 22.42 -16.86
N ILE A 8 -40.68 21.80 -17.37
CA ILE A 8 -40.65 20.39 -17.79
C ILE A 8 -39.71 20.19 -18.98
N ARG A 9 -39.76 21.06 -20.01
CA ARG A 9 -38.82 21.01 -21.13
C ARG A 9 -37.37 21.22 -20.68
N MET A 10 -37.13 22.15 -19.75
CA MET A 10 -35.79 22.38 -19.18
C MET A 10 -35.30 21.13 -18.44
N LYS A 11 -36.14 20.53 -17.60
CA LYS A 11 -35.82 19.32 -16.83
C LYS A 11 -35.54 18.12 -17.73
N MET A 12 -36.33 17.91 -18.78
CA MET A 12 -36.11 16.83 -19.76
C MET A 12 -34.83 17.07 -20.60
N LYS A 13 -34.55 18.32 -20.99
CA LYS A 13 -33.34 18.68 -21.75
C LYS A 13 -32.09 18.56 -20.86
N LEU A 14 -32.19 18.91 -19.58
CA LEU A 14 -31.14 18.73 -18.58
C LEU A 14 -30.87 17.24 -18.32
N GLN A 15 -31.93 16.42 -18.19
CA GLN A 15 -31.81 14.97 -18.06
C GLN A 15 -31.16 14.34 -19.31
N GLY A 16 -31.58 14.76 -20.52
CA GLY A 16 -30.96 14.31 -21.76
C GLY A 16 -29.48 14.70 -21.90
N CYS A 17 -29.13 15.94 -21.55
CA CYS A 17 -27.74 16.41 -21.55
C CYS A 17 -26.88 15.72 -20.48
N LEU A 18 -27.44 15.46 -19.29
CA LEU A 18 -26.75 14.74 -18.22
C LEU A 18 -26.48 13.29 -18.62
N VAL A 19 -27.49 12.58 -19.13
CA VAL A 19 -27.33 11.20 -19.62
C VAL A 19 -26.34 11.16 -20.79
N ALA A 20 -26.38 12.11 -21.71
CA ALA A 20 -25.40 12.21 -22.80
C ALA A 20 -23.97 12.47 -22.30
N ALA A 21 -23.80 13.36 -21.32
CA ALA A 21 -22.49 13.63 -20.70
C ALA A 21 -21.95 12.40 -19.97
N LEU A 22 -22.80 11.67 -19.25
CA LEU A 22 -22.45 10.42 -18.56
C LEU A 22 -22.07 9.32 -19.58
N LEU A 23 -22.80 9.18 -20.68
CA LEU A 23 -22.51 8.19 -21.72
C LEU A 23 -21.24 8.48 -22.52
N GLN A 24 -20.80 9.73 -22.57
CA GLN A 24 -19.59 10.16 -23.27
C GLN A 24 -18.33 9.95 -22.42
N ALA A 25 -18.40 10.14 -21.09
CA ALA A 25 -17.26 10.05 -20.17
C ALA A 25 -17.22 8.72 -19.38
N ARG A 26 -17.27 7.59 -20.09
CA ARG A 26 -17.42 6.27 -19.47
C ARG A 26 -16.21 5.87 -18.64
N VAL A 27 -15.00 6.08 -19.16
CA VAL A 27 -13.76 5.72 -18.44
C VAL A 27 -13.61 6.59 -17.21
N THR A 28 -13.89 7.90 -17.33
CA THR A 28 -13.90 8.83 -16.19
C THR A 28 -14.85 8.35 -15.10
N LEU A 29 -16.08 7.95 -15.44
CA LEU A 29 -17.04 7.42 -14.47
C LEU A 29 -16.58 6.11 -13.83
N ILE A 30 -16.04 5.18 -14.61
CA ILE A 30 -15.52 3.91 -14.09
C ILE A 30 -14.41 4.19 -13.09
N LEU A 31 -13.47 5.09 -13.39
CA LEU A 31 -12.40 5.48 -12.48
C LEU A 31 -12.94 6.13 -11.21
N ILE A 32 -13.95 7.00 -11.31
CA ILE A 32 -14.61 7.60 -10.13
C ILE A 32 -15.21 6.51 -9.25
N VAL A 33 -15.98 5.58 -9.83
CA VAL A 33 -16.60 4.47 -9.10
C VAL A 33 -15.54 3.57 -8.46
N MET A 34 -14.46 3.26 -9.18
CA MET A 34 -13.34 2.47 -8.64
C MET A 34 -12.69 3.15 -7.43
N ASN A 35 -12.45 4.47 -7.48
CA ASN A 35 -11.90 5.22 -6.35
C ASN A 35 -12.85 5.24 -5.15
N ILE A 36 -14.16 5.40 -5.39
CA ILE A 36 -15.17 5.35 -4.33
C ILE A 36 -15.19 3.96 -3.68
N ILE A 37 -15.22 2.88 -4.48
CA ILE A 37 -15.20 1.50 -3.96
C ILE A 37 -13.91 1.25 -3.17
N ALA A 38 -12.75 1.62 -3.73
CA ALA A 38 -11.46 1.43 -3.08
C ALA A 38 -11.33 2.22 -1.78
N PHE A 39 -12.02 3.36 -1.64
CA PHE A 39 -12.10 4.11 -0.39
C PHE A 39 -13.11 3.52 0.60
N SER A 40 -14.25 3.02 0.13
CA SER A 40 -15.32 2.49 0.99
C SER A 40 -15.03 1.10 1.53
N VAL A 41 -14.40 0.21 0.76
CA VAL A 41 -14.08 -1.16 1.19
C VAL A 41 -13.27 -1.18 2.48
N PRO A 42 -12.15 -0.44 2.61
CA PRO A 42 -11.41 -0.30 3.86
C PRO A 42 -12.27 0.06 5.07
N GLY A 43 -13.25 0.97 4.89
CA GLY A 43 -14.10 1.44 5.98
C GLY A 43 -15.00 0.37 6.59
N PHE A 44 -15.23 -0.75 5.91
CA PHE A 44 -15.95 -1.90 6.47
C PHE A 44 -15.06 -2.86 7.26
N TYR A 45 -13.75 -2.85 7.02
CA TYR A 45 -12.80 -3.81 7.58
C TYR A 45 -11.83 -3.19 8.59
N ASP A 46 -11.71 -1.86 8.60
CA ASP A 46 -10.71 -1.14 9.35
C ASP A 46 -11.32 -0.02 10.18
N ILE A 47 -11.27 -0.19 11.50
CA ILE A 47 -11.91 0.69 12.48
C ILE A 47 -11.32 2.10 12.48
N ARG A 48 -10.07 2.25 12.03
CA ARG A 48 -9.37 3.54 11.91
C ARG A 48 -10.04 4.48 10.92
N PHE A 49 -10.88 3.91 10.06
CA PHE A 49 -11.72 4.67 9.17
C PHE A 49 -12.62 5.66 9.92
N LEU A 50 -13.02 5.31 11.15
CA LEU A 50 -13.84 6.15 12.02
C LEU A 50 -13.01 7.15 12.85
N ASP A 51 -11.75 6.83 13.11
CA ASP A 51 -10.87 7.66 13.96
C ASP A 51 -10.12 8.73 13.16
N THR A 52 -9.23 8.33 12.26
CA THR A 52 -8.44 9.28 11.44
C THR A 52 -7.91 8.62 10.18
N LEU A 53 -8.50 9.00 9.05
CA LEU A 53 -8.14 8.53 7.71
C LEU A 53 -6.79 9.03 7.20
N ALA A 54 -6.24 10.05 7.85
CA ALA A 54 -4.93 10.63 7.55
C ALA A 54 -3.77 9.93 8.28
N GLN A 55 -4.05 8.92 9.12
CA GLN A 55 -2.97 8.18 9.79
C GLN A 55 -2.13 7.43 8.74
N GLY A 56 -0.82 7.69 8.73
CA GLY A 56 0.11 7.03 7.80
C GLY A 56 0.02 5.50 7.87
N SER A 57 -0.25 4.96 9.05
CA SER A 57 -0.48 3.54 9.29
C SER A 57 -1.64 2.94 8.48
N TYR A 58 -2.78 3.64 8.44
CA TYR A 58 -3.96 3.25 7.68
C TYR A 58 -3.62 3.29 6.18
N LEU A 59 -3.03 4.39 5.73
CA LEU A 59 -2.64 4.57 4.33
C LEU A 59 -1.66 3.50 3.87
N ILE A 60 -0.62 3.18 4.65
CA ILE A 60 0.36 2.15 4.30
C ILE A 60 -0.30 0.77 4.17
N ASN A 61 -1.22 0.39 5.07
CA ASN A 61 -1.87 -0.92 4.98
C ASN A 61 -2.75 -1.07 3.75
N TRP A 62 -3.47 0.00 3.38
CA TRP A 62 -4.39 -0.03 2.26
C TRP A 62 -3.73 0.25 0.91
N GLY A 63 -2.41 0.40 0.88
CA GLY A 63 -1.63 0.46 -0.35
C GLY A 63 -1.14 1.85 -0.73
N GLY A 64 -1.06 2.78 0.22
CA GLY A 64 -0.32 4.02 0.09
C GLY A 64 1.14 3.76 -0.27
N ASN A 65 1.71 4.68 -1.04
CA ASN A 65 3.07 4.57 -1.55
C ASN A 65 4.05 5.13 -0.51
N ILE A 66 5.02 4.33 -0.12
CA ILE A 66 6.10 4.72 0.79
C ILE A 66 7.40 4.12 0.28
N SER A 67 8.42 4.97 0.10
CA SER A 67 9.65 4.65 -0.61
C SER A 67 10.32 3.37 -0.11
N ALA A 68 10.35 3.20 1.21
CA ALA A 68 10.97 2.05 1.86
C ALA A 68 10.34 0.73 1.43
N LEU A 69 9.01 0.62 1.40
CA LEU A 69 8.34 -0.62 1.02
C LEU A 69 8.30 -0.79 -0.50
N THR A 70 8.08 0.31 -1.22
CA THR A 70 8.01 0.31 -2.68
C THR A 70 9.30 -0.20 -3.30
N PHE A 71 10.46 0.34 -2.90
CA PHE A 71 11.76 -0.12 -3.40
C PHE A 71 12.24 -1.44 -2.79
N SER A 72 11.61 -1.92 -1.72
CA SER A 72 11.83 -3.25 -1.16
C SER A 72 10.85 -4.31 -1.68
N GLY A 73 10.36 -4.15 -2.91
CA GLY A 73 9.62 -5.21 -3.61
C GLY A 73 8.09 -5.08 -3.59
N GLU A 74 7.54 -4.07 -2.92
CA GLU A 74 6.10 -3.77 -2.96
C GLU A 74 5.75 -2.75 -4.06
N TYR A 75 6.26 -2.96 -5.28
CA TYR A 75 6.07 -2.07 -6.44
C TYR A 75 4.59 -1.80 -6.78
N TRP A 76 3.70 -2.72 -6.41
CA TRP A 76 2.25 -2.59 -6.56
C TRP A 76 1.70 -1.33 -5.87
N ARG A 77 2.42 -0.79 -4.86
CA ARG A 77 2.09 0.46 -4.17
C ARG A 77 2.04 1.67 -5.11
N LEU A 78 2.82 1.68 -6.18
CA LEU A 78 2.80 2.75 -7.20
C LEU A 78 1.44 2.81 -7.92
N LEU A 79 0.75 1.68 -8.03
CA LEU A 79 -0.57 1.60 -8.64
C LEU A 79 -1.68 1.77 -7.59
N SER A 80 -1.61 1.03 -6.47
CA SER A 80 -2.68 1.05 -5.46
C SER A 80 -2.83 2.41 -4.78
N SER A 81 -1.74 3.14 -4.59
CA SER A 81 -1.76 4.46 -3.93
C SER A 81 -2.64 5.47 -4.64
N GLN A 82 -2.86 5.31 -5.94
CA GLN A 82 -3.76 6.15 -6.74
C GLN A 82 -5.22 6.05 -6.31
N PHE A 83 -5.60 4.98 -5.61
CA PHE A 83 -6.97 4.71 -5.18
C PHE A 83 -7.17 4.88 -3.66
N VAL A 84 -6.08 4.95 -2.89
CA VAL A 84 -6.10 5.20 -1.44
C VAL A 84 -6.26 6.70 -1.19
N HIS A 85 -7.10 7.10 -0.24
CA HIS A 85 -7.32 8.51 0.09
C HIS A 85 -7.24 8.77 1.59
N ALA A 86 -6.61 9.89 1.97
CA ALA A 86 -6.43 10.36 3.34
C ALA A 86 -7.69 10.95 4.01
N GLY A 87 -8.86 10.88 3.37
CA GLY A 87 -10.10 11.41 3.92
C GLY A 87 -11.20 11.62 2.88
N ILE A 88 -12.43 11.85 3.37
CA ILE A 88 -13.60 12.09 2.54
C ILE A 88 -13.44 13.36 1.70
N VAL A 89 -12.90 14.43 2.29
CA VAL A 89 -12.64 15.70 1.58
C VAL A 89 -11.61 15.48 0.46
N HIS A 90 -10.53 14.74 0.73
CA HIS A 90 -9.51 14.43 -0.26
C HIS A 90 -10.09 13.60 -1.42
N LEU A 91 -10.87 12.55 -1.14
CA LEU A 91 -11.59 11.79 -2.16
C LEU A 91 -12.51 12.69 -2.98
N THR A 92 -13.35 13.49 -2.32
CA THR A 92 -14.34 14.35 -2.98
C THR A 92 -13.67 15.33 -3.93
N MET A 93 -12.60 16.00 -3.49
CA MET A 93 -11.84 16.93 -4.33
C MET A 93 -11.22 16.23 -5.54
N ASN A 94 -10.65 15.03 -5.37
CA ASN A 94 -10.13 14.25 -6.50
C ASN A 94 -11.24 13.84 -7.47
N MET A 95 -12.41 13.41 -7.00
CA MET A 95 -13.50 13.00 -7.89
C MET A 95 -14.10 14.19 -8.64
N LEU A 96 -14.21 15.36 -8.00
CA LEU A 96 -14.61 16.60 -8.66
C LEU A 96 -13.59 17.03 -9.72
N ALA A 97 -12.29 16.95 -9.42
CA ALA A 97 -11.23 17.28 -10.37
C ALA A 97 -11.19 16.29 -11.54
N LEU A 98 -11.30 14.99 -11.27
CA LEU A 98 -11.36 13.92 -12.26
C LEU A 98 -12.57 14.09 -13.18
N TRP A 99 -13.74 14.41 -12.63
CA TRP A 99 -14.91 14.70 -13.46
C TRP A 99 -14.70 15.95 -14.33
N SER A 100 -14.20 17.04 -13.74
CA SER A 100 -14.01 18.33 -14.41
C SER A 100 -13.08 18.23 -15.62
N ILE A 101 -11.89 17.65 -15.45
CA ILE A 101 -10.88 17.56 -16.51
C ILE A 101 -11.06 16.29 -17.33
N GLY A 102 -11.32 15.17 -16.66
CA GLY A 102 -11.41 13.85 -17.29
C GLY A 102 -12.56 13.74 -18.28
N SER A 103 -13.76 14.22 -17.90
CA SER A 103 -14.94 14.13 -18.77
C SER A 103 -14.83 14.97 -20.04
N VAL A 104 -13.99 16.01 -20.02
CA VAL A 104 -13.69 16.85 -21.17
C VAL A 104 -12.64 16.17 -22.04
N LEU A 105 -11.50 15.77 -21.45
CA LEU A 105 -10.39 15.15 -22.19
C LEU A 105 -10.79 13.84 -22.87
N GLU A 106 -11.63 13.01 -22.23
CA GLU A 106 -12.08 11.72 -22.79
C GLU A 106 -12.81 11.89 -24.14
N ARG A 107 -13.32 13.08 -24.45
CA ARG A 107 -13.97 13.39 -25.74
C ARG A 107 -12.96 13.67 -26.87
N TYR A 108 -11.73 14.00 -26.52
CA TYR A 108 -10.71 14.45 -27.47
C TYR A 108 -9.66 13.39 -27.78
N ILE A 109 -9.48 12.39 -26.91
CA ILE A 109 -8.51 11.31 -27.10
C ILE A 109 -9.17 9.93 -26.99
N PRO A 110 -8.60 8.89 -27.64
CA PRO A 110 -9.12 7.54 -27.52
C PRO A 110 -9.15 7.05 -26.07
N ARG A 111 -10.20 6.30 -25.69
CA ARG A 111 -10.41 5.80 -24.33
C ARG A 111 -9.24 4.96 -23.77
N ALA A 112 -8.63 4.13 -24.60
CA ALA A 112 -7.47 3.33 -24.19
C ALA A 112 -6.25 4.22 -23.87
N THR A 113 -5.99 5.23 -24.70
CA THR A 113 -4.96 6.25 -24.48
C THR A 113 -5.24 7.04 -23.20
N TYR A 114 -6.49 7.48 -23.00
CA TYR A 114 -6.89 8.17 -21.78
C TYR A 114 -6.60 7.34 -20.53
N LEU A 115 -7.00 6.06 -20.53
CA LEU A 115 -6.78 5.16 -19.38
C LEU A 115 -5.28 4.92 -19.14
N ALA A 116 -4.50 4.71 -20.21
CA ALA A 116 -3.06 4.53 -20.11
C ALA A 116 -2.37 5.77 -19.53
N ILE A 117 -2.75 6.97 -19.98
CA ILE A 117 -2.23 8.22 -19.43
C ILE A 117 -2.59 8.35 -17.95
N TYR A 118 -3.85 8.09 -17.57
CA TYR A 118 -4.26 8.15 -16.16
C TYR A 118 -3.39 7.23 -15.28
N LEU A 119 -3.33 5.94 -15.61
CA LEU A 119 -2.63 4.94 -14.78
C LEU A 119 -1.12 5.19 -14.75
N LEU A 120 -0.51 5.47 -15.90
CA LEU A 120 0.94 5.64 -15.99
C LEU A 120 1.41 7.00 -15.48
N SER A 121 0.61 8.07 -15.57
CA SER A 121 0.90 9.32 -14.87
C SER A 121 0.87 9.13 -13.36
N GLY A 122 -0.08 8.36 -12.84
CA GLY A 122 -0.11 8.03 -11.42
C GLY A 122 1.13 7.23 -10.98
N VAL A 123 1.54 6.22 -11.76
CA VAL A 123 2.76 5.44 -11.50
C VAL A 123 4.00 6.32 -11.59
N SER A 124 4.12 7.15 -12.64
CA SER A 124 5.25 8.06 -12.84
C SER A 124 5.34 9.10 -11.72
N GLY A 125 4.21 9.64 -11.27
CA GLY A 125 4.14 10.53 -10.12
C GLY A 125 4.56 9.84 -8.82
N GLY A 126 3.96 8.69 -8.51
CA GLY A 126 4.31 7.90 -7.33
C GLY A 126 5.78 7.51 -7.31
N LEU A 127 6.37 7.20 -8.47
CA LEU A 127 7.78 6.85 -8.59
C LEU A 127 8.68 8.07 -8.36
N LEU A 128 8.38 9.23 -8.97
CA LEU A 128 9.15 10.45 -8.73
C LEU A 128 9.09 10.88 -7.27
N SER A 129 7.91 10.80 -6.65
CA SER A 129 7.73 11.04 -5.21
C SER A 129 8.57 10.07 -4.37
N ALA A 130 8.52 8.76 -4.63
CA ALA A 130 9.28 7.77 -3.89
C ALA A 130 10.80 7.99 -4.02
N VAL A 131 11.29 8.36 -5.20
CA VAL A 131 12.71 8.69 -5.41
C VAL A 131 13.10 9.94 -4.61
N TYR A 132 12.31 11.00 -4.71
CA TYR A 132 12.59 12.27 -4.05
C TYR A 132 12.53 12.16 -2.52
N TYR A 133 11.51 11.48 -2.02
CA TYR A 133 11.31 11.19 -0.60
C TYR A 133 11.91 9.83 -0.21
N SER A 134 13.00 9.40 -0.84
CA SER A 134 13.64 8.12 -0.53
C SER A 134 14.18 8.07 0.91
N THR A 135 14.56 9.22 1.45
CA THR A 135 15.09 9.37 2.82
C THR A 135 14.05 9.74 3.86
N THR A 136 12.86 10.15 3.44
CA THR A 136 11.79 10.61 4.33
C THR A 136 10.62 9.61 4.30
N GLN A 137 10.09 9.21 5.45
CA GLN A 137 8.99 8.22 5.53
C GLN A 137 7.64 8.86 5.22
N ILE A 138 7.53 9.54 4.08
CA ILE A 138 6.30 10.20 3.64
C ILE A 138 5.44 9.19 2.88
N VAL A 139 4.16 9.12 3.25
CA VAL A 139 3.17 8.28 2.59
C VAL A 139 2.44 9.10 1.54
N SER A 140 2.59 8.73 0.28
CA SER A 140 1.88 9.32 -0.85
C SER A 140 0.61 8.52 -1.16
N CYS A 141 -0.50 9.21 -1.38
CA CYS A 141 -1.78 8.61 -1.74
C CYS A 141 -2.68 9.58 -2.52
N GLY A 142 -3.64 9.03 -3.25
CA GLY A 142 -4.70 9.75 -3.94
C GLY A 142 -4.55 9.75 -5.46
N ALA A 143 -5.67 9.94 -6.14
CA ALA A 143 -5.74 9.98 -7.61
C ALA A 143 -5.10 11.23 -8.23
N SER A 144 -4.67 12.21 -7.41
CA SER A 144 -4.27 13.55 -7.88
C SER A 144 -3.13 13.53 -8.89
N ALA A 145 -2.13 12.65 -8.74
CA ALA A 145 -1.02 12.54 -9.70
C ALA A 145 -1.51 12.10 -11.09
N ALA A 146 -2.44 11.14 -11.14
CA ALA A 146 -3.07 10.68 -12.37
C ALA A 146 -3.95 11.78 -13.01
N ILE A 147 -4.72 12.51 -12.19
CA ILE A 147 -5.58 13.62 -12.65
C ILE A 147 -4.74 14.77 -13.22
N ILE A 148 -3.65 15.13 -12.55
CA ILE A 148 -2.71 16.14 -13.03
C ILE A 148 -1.97 15.65 -14.30
N GLY A 149 -1.77 14.35 -14.43
CA GLY A 149 -1.36 13.74 -15.70
C GLY A 149 -2.35 13.96 -16.84
N LEU A 150 -3.65 13.76 -16.59
CA LEU A 150 -4.69 14.11 -17.56
C LEU A 150 -4.67 15.62 -17.87
N ALA A 151 -4.42 16.49 -16.89
CA ALA A 151 -4.22 17.92 -17.14
C ALA A 151 -3.02 18.18 -18.06
N GLY A 152 -1.89 17.49 -17.85
CA GLY A 152 -0.73 17.55 -18.74
C GLY A 152 -1.06 17.12 -20.17
N ALA A 153 -1.75 16.00 -20.34
CA ALA A 153 -2.20 15.52 -21.65
C ALA A 153 -3.18 16.49 -22.33
N PHE A 154 -4.06 17.13 -21.54
CA PHE A 154 -4.96 18.17 -22.03
C PHE A 154 -4.19 19.39 -22.56
N LEU A 155 -3.18 19.87 -21.82
CA LEU A 155 -2.32 20.96 -22.25
C LEU A 155 -1.56 20.61 -23.53
N ALA A 156 -1.02 19.39 -23.60
CA ALA A 156 -0.33 18.91 -24.79
C ALA A 156 -1.28 18.82 -26.00
N TYR A 157 -2.50 18.32 -25.80
CA TYR A 157 -3.54 18.32 -26.84
C TYR A 157 -3.83 19.74 -27.33
N ALA A 158 -4.06 20.70 -26.43
CA ALA A 158 -4.34 22.09 -26.79
C ALA A 158 -3.18 22.74 -27.57
N ALA A 159 -1.94 22.47 -27.15
CA ALA A 159 -0.74 22.99 -27.79
C ALA A 159 -0.52 22.38 -29.19
N VAL A 160 -0.53 21.04 -29.30
CA VAL A 160 -0.34 20.33 -30.56
C VAL A 160 -1.47 20.66 -31.54
N THR A 161 -2.71 20.78 -31.05
CA THR A 161 -3.86 21.10 -31.90
C THR A 161 -4.03 22.56 -32.25
N ARG A 162 -3.27 23.45 -31.59
CA ARG A 162 -3.45 24.91 -31.63
C ARG A 162 -4.87 25.35 -31.26
N ASN A 163 -5.61 24.53 -30.51
CA ASN A 163 -7.00 24.77 -30.15
C ASN A 163 -7.17 25.46 -28.78
N ILE A 164 -6.23 26.32 -28.42
CA ILE A 164 -6.14 26.93 -27.08
C ILE A 164 -7.34 27.86 -26.81
N GLN A 165 -7.88 28.53 -27.83
CA GLN A 165 -8.97 29.49 -27.67
C GLN A 165 -10.33 28.83 -27.37
N ASN A 166 -10.56 27.61 -27.85
CA ASN A 166 -11.83 26.90 -27.65
C ASN A 166 -11.79 25.94 -26.45
N LEU A 167 -10.66 25.86 -25.76
CA LEU A 167 -10.45 24.99 -24.60
C LEU A 167 -10.21 25.84 -23.34
N PRO A 168 -10.65 25.41 -22.15
CA PRO A 168 -10.48 26.15 -20.90
C PRO A 168 -9.04 26.12 -20.34
N VAL A 169 -8.03 26.34 -21.19
CA VAL A 169 -6.59 26.25 -20.84
C VAL A 169 -6.21 27.22 -19.72
N LYS A 170 -6.76 28.45 -19.72
CA LYS A 170 -6.49 29.43 -18.65
C LYS A 170 -6.95 28.92 -17.28
N ASN A 171 -8.15 28.35 -17.22
CA ASN A 171 -8.70 27.79 -15.98
C ASN A 171 -7.87 26.58 -15.51
N LEU A 172 -7.42 25.75 -16.46
CA LEU A 172 -6.55 24.62 -16.17
C LEU A 172 -5.20 25.08 -15.58
N LEU A 173 -4.55 26.07 -16.20
CA LEU A 173 -3.29 26.63 -15.71
C LEU A 173 -3.44 27.26 -14.33
N MET A 174 -4.55 27.99 -14.09
CA MET A 174 -4.86 28.53 -12.77
C MET A 174 -5.06 27.42 -11.74
N SER A 175 -5.79 26.36 -12.08
CA SER A 175 -5.96 25.20 -11.21
C SER A 175 -4.63 24.54 -10.87
N LEU A 176 -3.75 24.34 -11.85
CA LEU A 176 -2.42 23.78 -11.61
C LEU A 176 -1.59 24.69 -10.71
N LEU A 177 -1.59 25.99 -10.96
CA LEU A 177 -0.89 26.97 -10.11
C LEU A 177 -1.38 26.91 -8.66
N LEU A 178 -2.70 26.84 -8.45
CA LEU A 178 -3.29 26.70 -7.12
C LEU A 178 -2.91 25.37 -6.46
N THR A 179 -2.91 24.27 -7.21
CA THR A 179 -2.53 22.95 -6.68
C THR A 179 -1.07 22.90 -6.24
N PHE A 180 -0.14 23.29 -7.12
CA PHE A 180 1.29 23.32 -6.79
C PHE A 180 1.60 24.35 -5.70
N GLY A 181 0.95 25.52 -5.75
CA GLY A 181 1.07 26.55 -4.72
C GLY A 181 0.57 26.08 -3.36
N ALA A 182 -0.58 25.40 -3.32
CA ALA A 182 -1.10 24.81 -2.08
C ALA A 182 -0.14 23.76 -1.50
N GLY A 183 0.52 22.95 -2.34
CA GLY A 183 1.49 21.96 -1.87
C GLY A 183 2.79 22.52 -1.31
N MET A 184 3.00 23.84 -1.38
CA MET A 184 4.09 24.51 -0.65
C MET A 184 3.74 24.76 0.83
N PHE A 185 2.45 24.73 1.18
CA PHE A 185 1.95 25.10 2.51
C PHE A 185 1.12 24.00 3.18
N LEU A 186 0.53 23.10 2.39
CA LEU A 186 -0.26 21.95 2.82
C LEU A 186 0.53 20.66 2.53
N PRO A 187 0.26 19.56 3.25
CA PRO A 187 0.92 18.27 3.02
C PRO A 187 0.40 17.60 1.74
N LEU A 188 0.60 18.24 0.58
CA LEU A 188 0.33 17.71 -0.75
C LEU A 188 1.65 17.26 -1.39
N ASP A 189 1.59 16.15 -2.12
CA ASP A 189 2.75 15.58 -2.77
C ASP A 189 3.03 16.26 -4.13
N ASN A 190 3.72 17.40 -4.07
CA ASN A 190 4.09 18.17 -5.26
C ASN A 190 5.02 17.38 -6.21
N MET A 191 5.82 16.44 -5.70
CA MET A 191 6.68 15.61 -6.55
C MET A 191 5.86 14.59 -7.34
N ALA A 192 4.85 13.98 -6.71
CA ALA A 192 3.92 13.12 -7.42
C ALA A 192 3.13 13.90 -8.48
N HIS A 193 2.69 15.12 -8.17
CA HIS A 193 2.00 16.00 -9.11
C HIS A 193 2.89 16.36 -10.31
N LEU A 194 4.15 16.71 -10.06
CA LEU A 194 5.12 17.04 -11.10
C LEU A 194 5.37 15.84 -12.03
N GLY A 195 5.62 14.67 -11.45
CA GLY A 195 5.87 13.45 -12.22
C GLY A 195 4.67 13.05 -13.08
N GLY A 196 3.46 13.18 -12.54
CA GLY A 196 2.22 12.97 -13.28
C GLY A 196 2.05 13.95 -14.43
N LEU A 197 2.23 15.26 -14.17
CA LEU A 197 2.10 16.34 -15.15
C LEU A 197 3.05 16.13 -16.34
N VAL A 198 4.33 15.91 -16.07
CA VAL A 198 5.37 15.73 -17.09
C VAL A 198 5.07 14.49 -17.93
N PHE A 199 4.76 13.36 -17.30
CA PHE A 199 4.40 12.14 -18.01
C PHE A 199 3.20 12.35 -18.94
N GLY A 200 2.14 12.95 -18.41
CA GLY A 200 0.91 13.18 -19.15
C GLY A 200 1.09 14.14 -20.32
N PHE A 201 1.86 15.22 -20.13
CA PHE A 201 2.17 16.18 -21.19
C PHE A 201 2.99 15.53 -22.31
N VAL A 202 4.06 14.80 -21.97
CA VAL A 202 4.94 14.17 -22.97
C VAL A 202 4.21 13.04 -23.71
N SER A 203 3.62 12.08 -22.99
CA SER A 203 2.94 10.93 -23.60
C SER A 203 1.67 11.34 -24.36
N GLY A 204 0.88 12.26 -23.80
CA GLY A 204 -0.30 12.83 -24.46
C GLY A 204 0.07 13.58 -25.73
N GLY A 205 1.09 14.44 -25.69
CA GLY A 205 1.59 15.15 -26.86
C GLY A 205 2.10 14.22 -27.95
N ALA A 206 2.87 13.20 -27.58
CA ALA A 206 3.39 12.21 -28.52
C ALA A 206 2.25 11.44 -29.22
N VAL A 207 1.25 10.96 -28.46
CA VAL A 207 0.11 10.22 -29.05
C VAL A 207 -0.75 11.12 -29.94
N VAL A 208 -0.99 12.37 -29.55
CA VAL A 208 -1.74 13.33 -30.39
C VAL A 208 -0.97 13.64 -31.68
N LEU A 209 0.35 13.78 -31.61
CA LEU A 209 1.19 13.99 -32.79
C LEU A 209 1.13 12.78 -33.74
N VAL A 210 1.31 11.56 -33.22
CA VAL A 210 1.16 10.30 -33.97
C VAL A 210 -0.22 10.24 -34.64
N SER A 211 -1.27 10.58 -33.90
CA SER A 211 -2.65 10.56 -34.40
C SER A 211 -2.87 11.54 -35.54
N ARG A 212 -2.14 12.65 -35.58
CA ARG A 212 -2.20 13.64 -36.67
C ARG A 212 -1.43 13.21 -37.90
N VAL A 213 -0.20 12.72 -37.72
CA VAL A 213 0.66 12.30 -38.83
C VAL A 213 0.07 11.12 -39.58
N TRP A 214 -0.47 10.14 -38.86
CA TRP A 214 -1.02 8.91 -39.44
C TRP A 214 -2.54 8.81 -39.37
N GLN A 215 -3.26 9.93 -39.41
CA GLN A 215 -4.72 9.97 -39.25
C GLN A 215 -5.49 9.03 -40.21
N ALA A 216 -4.94 8.73 -41.39
CA ALA A 216 -5.53 7.84 -42.38
C ALA A 216 -5.34 6.34 -42.05
N ASN A 217 -4.34 5.97 -41.25
CA ASN A 217 -4.00 4.58 -40.93
C ASN A 217 -4.20 4.31 -39.44
N ARG A 218 -5.44 3.95 -39.08
CA ARG A 218 -5.82 3.66 -37.69
C ARG A 218 -4.99 2.57 -37.03
N MET A 219 -4.57 1.55 -37.80
CA MET A 219 -3.76 0.45 -37.27
C MET A 219 -2.36 0.94 -36.90
N LEU A 220 -1.74 1.75 -37.76
CA LEU A 220 -0.42 2.33 -37.49
C LEU A 220 -0.47 3.33 -36.33
N THR A 221 -1.49 4.19 -36.26
CA THR A 221 -1.69 5.09 -35.11
C THR A 221 -1.80 4.31 -33.81
N ALA A 222 -2.57 3.21 -33.78
CA ALA A 222 -2.71 2.37 -32.60
C ALA A 222 -1.39 1.67 -32.24
N ALA A 223 -0.67 1.11 -33.22
CA ALA A 223 0.62 0.46 -33.00
C ALA A 223 1.68 1.43 -32.46
N MET A 224 1.80 2.62 -33.05
CA MET A 224 2.74 3.65 -32.60
C MET A 224 2.40 4.18 -31.20
N SER A 225 1.11 4.40 -30.92
CA SER A 225 0.65 4.80 -29.58
C SER A 225 0.93 3.71 -28.55
N GLY A 226 0.71 2.43 -28.90
CA GLY A 226 1.08 1.29 -28.07
C GLY A 226 2.59 1.21 -27.82
N GLY A 227 3.40 1.46 -28.84
CA GLY A 227 4.86 1.53 -28.72
C GLY A 227 5.34 2.62 -27.75
N ILE A 228 4.71 3.82 -27.78
CA ILE A 228 5.01 4.90 -26.83
C ILE A 228 4.76 4.45 -25.39
N PHE A 229 3.62 3.81 -25.12
CA PHE A 229 3.31 3.35 -23.76
C PHE A 229 4.20 2.17 -23.34
N ALA A 230 4.54 1.26 -24.25
CA ALA A 230 5.46 0.16 -23.96
C ALA A 230 6.85 0.68 -23.57
N LEU A 231 7.39 1.64 -24.33
CA LEU A 231 8.66 2.31 -24.01
C LEU A 231 8.58 3.07 -22.68
N SER A 232 7.46 3.72 -22.41
CA SER A 232 7.22 4.42 -21.14
C SER A 232 7.24 3.47 -19.95
N ILE A 233 6.57 2.31 -20.06
CA ILE A 233 6.57 1.26 -19.04
C ILE A 233 7.99 0.72 -18.83
N ALA A 234 8.73 0.46 -19.90
CA ALA A 234 10.12 0.00 -19.80
C ALA A 234 11.02 1.04 -19.10
N GLY A 235 10.84 2.33 -19.41
CA GLY A 235 11.55 3.42 -18.73
C GLY A 235 11.22 3.51 -17.24
N LEU A 236 9.93 3.49 -16.89
CA LEU A 236 9.48 3.48 -15.49
C LEU A 236 10.01 2.26 -14.73
N TRP A 237 10.00 1.08 -15.37
CA TRP A 237 10.56 -0.15 -14.82
C TRP A 237 12.08 -0.06 -14.61
N GLY A 238 12.80 0.54 -15.57
CA GLY A 238 14.23 0.81 -15.45
C GLY A 238 14.57 1.71 -14.26
N VAL A 239 13.81 2.81 -14.08
CA VAL A 239 13.96 3.70 -12.92
C VAL A 239 13.64 2.95 -11.63
N TYR A 240 12.54 2.21 -11.57
CA TYR A 240 12.19 1.40 -10.40
C TYR A 240 13.33 0.44 -10.00
N ASN A 241 13.89 -0.30 -10.96
CA ASN A 241 14.97 -1.26 -10.68
C ASN A 241 16.25 -0.58 -10.22
N HIS A 242 16.56 0.62 -10.74
CA HIS A 242 17.73 1.39 -10.30
C HIS A 242 17.69 1.74 -8.82
N PHE A 243 16.50 2.04 -8.29
CA PHE A 243 16.31 2.34 -6.87
C PHE A 243 15.91 1.12 -6.03
N SER A 244 15.61 -0.02 -6.66
CA SER A 244 15.19 -1.23 -5.97
C SER A 244 16.31 -1.80 -5.11
N VAL A 245 15.94 -2.34 -3.96
CA VAL A 245 16.88 -2.88 -2.97
C VAL A 245 17.02 -4.38 -3.21
N PRO A 246 18.22 -4.89 -3.56
CA PRO A 246 18.46 -6.31 -3.69
C PRO A 246 18.07 -7.06 -2.42
N GLY A 247 17.26 -8.11 -2.54
CA GLY A 247 16.75 -8.87 -1.39
C GLY A 247 15.71 -8.15 -0.54
N GLY A 248 15.30 -6.92 -0.89
CA GLY A 248 14.34 -6.11 -0.11
C GLY A 248 12.99 -6.81 0.10
N ALA A 249 12.53 -7.59 -0.89
CA ALA A 249 11.28 -8.34 -0.77
C ALA A 249 11.33 -9.38 0.38
N GLY A 250 12.48 -10.04 0.56
CA GLY A 250 12.73 -10.92 1.69
C GLY A 250 12.73 -10.16 3.02
N GLN A 251 13.35 -8.98 3.04
CA GLN A 251 13.41 -8.12 4.24
C GLN A 251 12.00 -7.68 4.68
N VAL A 252 11.15 -7.22 3.75
CA VAL A 252 9.77 -6.82 4.08
C VAL A 252 8.98 -8.00 4.63
N LYS A 253 9.10 -9.18 4.03
CA LYS A 253 8.44 -10.41 4.52
C LYS A 253 8.91 -10.79 5.92
N ALA A 254 10.22 -10.77 6.16
CA ALA A 254 10.82 -11.07 7.46
C ALA A 254 10.34 -10.10 8.55
N VAL A 255 10.36 -8.80 8.29
CA VAL A 255 9.87 -7.78 9.24
C VAL A 255 8.39 -7.97 9.54
N LYS A 256 7.56 -8.30 8.55
CA LYS A 256 6.14 -8.62 8.77
C LYS A 256 5.97 -9.84 9.68
N VAL A 257 6.74 -10.91 9.48
CA VAL A 257 6.74 -12.09 10.34
C VAL A 257 7.14 -11.71 11.77
N ILE A 258 8.28 -11.01 11.96
CA ILE A 258 8.76 -10.60 13.28
C ILE A 258 7.71 -9.75 14.02
N ASN A 259 7.04 -8.84 13.31
CA ASN A 259 5.97 -8.04 13.91
C ASN A 259 4.76 -8.87 14.34
N ILE A 260 4.42 -9.95 13.62
CA ILE A 260 3.37 -10.91 14.05
C ILE A 260 3.83 -11.66 15.31
N LEU A 261 5.07 -12.14 15.32
CA LEU A 261 5.63 -12.89 16.44
C LEU A 261 5.71 -12.06 17.72
N ARG A 262 6.13 -10.79 17.64
CA ARG A 262 6.17 -9.89 18.81
C ARG A 262 4.80 -9.63 19.41
N MET A 263 3.76 -9.52 18.59
CA MET A 263 2.37 -9.39 19.07
C MET A 263 1.90 -10.63 19.82
N ALA A 264 2.48 -11.80 19.54
CA ALA A 264 2.16 -13.06 20.20
C ALA A 264 2.83 -13.24 21.58
N GLY A 265 3.46 -12.19 22.12
CA GLY A 265 4.18 -12.25 23.40
C GLY A 265 5.63 -12.73 23.30
N LEU A 266 6.19 -12.90 22.09
CA LEU A 266 7.60 -13.20 21.88
C LEU A 266 8.46 -11.92 21.79
N GLY A 267 8.19 -10.91 22.64
CA GLY A 267 8.99 -9.69 22.75
C GLY A 267 8.63 -8.70 23.87
N ASP A 268 9.51 -7.72 24.09
CA ASP A 268 9.56 -6.81 25.26
C ASP A 268 8.44 -5.73 25.37
N SER A 269 7.36 -5.82 24.59
CA SER A 269 6.35 -4.75 24.57
C SER A 269 5.29 -4.92 25.67
N ALA A 270 5.59 -4.29 26.80
CA ALA A 270 4.64 -3.83 27.80
C ALA A 270 3.54 -2.95 27.16
N SER A 271 2.46 -3.59 26.70
CA SER A 271 1.07 -3.09 26.60
C SER A 271 0.28 -4.11 25.79
N VAL A 272 0.30 -5.36 26.23
CA VAL A 272 -0.66 -6.36 25.74
C VAL A 272 -2.05 -5.82 26.10
N MET A 273 -2.92 -5.65 25.11
CA MET A 273 -4.33 -5.30 25.36
C MET A 273 -4.87 -6.24 26.44
N GLY A 274 -5.60 -5.74 27.43
CA GLY A 274 -6.16 -6.58 28.51
C GLY A 274 -6.88 -7.82 27.95
N GLY A 275 -7.64 -7.64 26.87
CA GLY A 275 -8.35 -8.74 26.19
C GLY A 275 -7.47 -9.83 25.56
N LEU A 276 -6.23 -9.54 25.14
CA LEU A 276 -5.29 -10.57 24.67
C LEU A 276 -4.71 -11.37 25.84
N ASN A 277 -4.47 -10.73 26.99
CA ASN A 277 -3.97 -11.39 28.18
C ASN A 277 -5.03 -12.32 28.82
N ASP A 278 -6.29 -11.87 28.83
CA ASP A 278 -7.42 -12.66 29.31
C ASP A 278 -7.68 -13.87 28.40
N LEU A 279 -7.57 -13.68 27.08
CA LEU A 279 -7.68 -14.75 26.09
C LEU A 279 -6.57 -15.80 26.27
N ASP A 280 -5.31 -15.36 26.41
CA ASP A 280 -4.18 -16.28 26.61
C ASP A 280 -4.34 -17.07 27.92
N THR A 281 -4.74 -16.40 29.01
CA THR A 281 -5.01 -17.04 30.31
C THR A 281 -6.10 -18.12 30.20
N CYS A 282 -7.18 -17.85 29.49
CA CYS A 282 -8.22 -18.84 29.24
C CYS A 282 -7.71 -20.04 28.43
N ILE A 283 -6.97 -19.78 27.35
CA ILE A 283 -6.40 -20.82 26.49
C ILE A 283 -5.49 -21.75 27.31
N GLN A 284 -4.58 -21.19 28.11
CA GLN A 284 -3.67 -21.98 28.95
C GLN A 284 -4.47 -22.84 29.95
N THR A 285 -5.53 -22.28 30.54
CA THR A 285 -6.40 -23.03 31.45
C THR A 285 -7.09 -24.20 30.75
N GLN A 286 -7.62 -24.00 29.55
CA GLN A 286 -8.27 -25.06 28.78
C GLN A 286 -7.31 -26.16 28.32
N LEU A 287 -6.09 -25.79 27.90
CA LEU A 287 -5.05 -26.74 27.50
C LEU A 287 -4.58 -27.64 28.67
N ALA A 288 -4.72 -27.16 29.91
CA ALA A 288 -4.40 -27.94 31.12
C ALA A 288 -5.52 -28.88 31.57
N THR A 289 -6.72 -28.80 30.99
CA THR A 289 -7.88 -29.63 31.38
C THR A 289 -8.02 -30.89 30.52
N ALA A 290 -8.51 -31.98 31.12
CA ALA A 290 -8.76 -33.25 30.42
C ALA A 290 -9.89 -33.16 29.38
N THR A 291 -10.81 -32.20 29.53
CA THR A 291 -11.92 -31.93 28.60
C THR A 291 -11.69 -30.60 27.89
N LEU A 292 -10.95 -30.62 26.78
CA LEU A 292 -10.58 -29.43 26.03
C LEU A 292 -11.83 -28.71 25.47
N ASN A 293 -12.16 -27.52 25.97
CA ASN A 293 -13.24 -26.67 25.44
C ASN A 293 -12.72 -25.25 25.11
N LEU A 294 -11.88 -25.16 24.06
CA LEU A 294 -11.30 -23.91 23.57
C LEU A 294 -12.36 -22.89 23.12
N LYS A 295 -13.54 -23.34 22.69
CA LYS A 295 -14.67 -22.47 22.34
C LYS A 295 -15.16 -21.64 23.52
N SER A 296 -14.98 -22.13 24.76
CA SER A 296 -15.32 -21.37 25.96
C SER A 296 -14.45 -20.12 26.16
N CYS A 297 -13.30 -20.03 25.48
CA CYS A 297 -12.44 -18.84 25.50
C CYS A 297 -12.92 -17.75 24.53
N ASN A 298 -13.85 -18.06 23.63
CA ASN A 298 -14.57 -17.09 22.81
C ASN A 298 -15.82 -16.57 23.55
N ARG A 299 -15.68 -16.18 24.83
CA ARG A 299 -16.79 -15.77 25.69
C ARG A 299 -17.22 -14.32 25.42
N ARG A 300 -18.53 -14.07 25.58
CA ARG A 300 -19.14 -12.73 25.62
C ARG A 300 -18.73 -11.90 26.84
N ASP A 301 -18.03 -12.44 27.83
CA ASP A 301 -17.64 -11.65 29.02
C ASP A 301 -16.46 -10.70 28.75
N LEU A 302 -15.74 -10.82 27.61
CA LEU A 302 -14.82 -9.75 27.18
C LEU A 302 -15.55 -8.69 26.31
N SER A 303 -16.88 -8.80 26.14
CA SER A 303 -17.65 -8.19 25.02
C SER A 303 -18.16 -6.78 25.25
N ASP A 304 -17.89 -6.17 26.39
CA ASP A 304 -18.24 -4.76 26.59
C ASP A 304 -17.34 -3.82 25.78
N ASN A 305 -16.26 -4.34 25.18
CA ASN A 305 -15.39 -3.59 24.28
C ASN A 305 -15.43 -4.13 22.85
N PHE A 306 -15.46 -3.20 21.90
CA PHE A 306 -15.34 -3.34 20.45
C PHE A 306 -14.16 -4.23 19.98
N ASP A 307 -13.24 -4.57 20.88
CA ASP A 307 -11.96 -5.24 20.67
C ASP A 307 -12.06 -6.74 20.30
N ILE A 308 -13.03 -7.54 20.81
CA ILE A 308 -13.01 -9.00 20.53
C ILE A 308 -13.25 -9.35 19.06
N ARG A 309 -14.28 -8.78 18.42
CA ARG A 309 -14.58 -9.08 17.00
C ARG A 309 -13.43 -8.68 16.08
N TRP A 310 -12.64 -7.70 16.50
CA TRP A 310 -11.42 -7.30 15.84
C TRP A 310 -10.28 -8.30 16.12
N ILE A 311 -10.06 -8.72 17.38
CA ILE A 311 -9.08 -9.73 17.78
C ILE A 311 -9.30 -11.06 17.04
N GLU A 312 -10.55 -11.53 16.97
CA GLU A 312 -10.96 -12.75 16.27
C GLU A 312 -10.50 -12.74 14.80
N LYS A 313 -10.90 -11.70 14.04
CA LYS A 313 -10.54 -11.59 12.61
C LYS A 313 -9.03 -11.37 12.43
N ARG A 314 -8.37 -10.69 13.36
CA ARG A 314 -6.96 -10.29 13.24
C ARG A 314 -6.02 -11.45 13.52
N LEU A 315 -6.19 -12.18 14.64
CA LEU A 315 -5.29 -13.28 15.01
C LEU A 315 -5.33 -14.41 13.98
N LEU A 316 -6.52 -14.78 13.52
CA LEU A 316 -6.70 -15.76 12.45
C LEU A 316 -5.95 -15.35 11.17
N ASN A 317 -6.15 -14.10 10.73
CA ASN A 317 -5.52 -13.61 9.52
C ASN A 317 -4.01 -13.43 9.68
N ASP A 318 -3.53 -12.93 10.83
CA ASP A 318 -2.11 -12.68 11.06
C ASP A 318 -1.29 -13.97 11.09
N PHE A 319 -1.79 -15.03 11.74
CA PHE A 319 -1.07 -16.30 11.77
C PHE A 319 -1.16 -17.08 10.46
N ALA A 320 -2.28 -16.96 9.73
CA ALA A 320 -2.35 -17.44 8.34
C ALA A 320 -1.36 -16.70 7.44
N GLN A 321 -1.25 -15.37 7.57
CA GLN A 321 -0.26 -14.57 6.84
C GLN A 321 1.17 -14.90 7.26
N CYS A 322 1.44 -15.10 8.56
CA CYS A 322 2.75 -15.52 9.02
C CYS A 322 3.20 -16.80 8.32
N ARG A 323 2.34 -17.82 8.29
CA ARG A 323 2.65 -19.09 7.64
C ARG A 323 2.97 -18.92 6.15
N LEU A 324 2.18 -18.12 5.43
CA LEU A 324 2.42 -17.84 4.01
C LEU A 324 3.72 -17.07 3.80
N LEU A 325 3.99 -16.05 4.62
CA LEU A 325 5.22 -15.26 4.56
C LEU A 325 6.45 -16.12 4.84
N VAL A 326 6.40 -17.01 5.83
CA VAL A 326 7.51 -17.91 6.17
C VAL A 326 7.75 -18.93 5.05
N ALA A 327 6.69 -19.48 4.46
CA ALA A 327 6.82 -20.38 3.30
C ALA A 327 7.47 -19.69 2.09
N ASP A 328 7.14 -18.43 1.87
CA ASP A 328 7.80 -17.60 0.86
C ASP A 328 9.28 -17.36 1.19
N LEU A 329 9.61 -17.15 2.47
CA LEU A 329 11.01 -16.99 2.92
C LEU A 329 11.80 -18.29 2.73
N GLU A 330 11.19 -19.46 2.95
CA GLU A 330 11.83 -20.75 2.67
C GLU A 330 12.23 -20.89 1.19
N GLN A 331 11.51 -20.25 0.26
CA GLN A 331 11.89 -20.27 -1.16
C GLN A 331 13.04 -19.31 -1.48
N ILE A 332 13.17 -18.21 -0.74
CA ILE A 332 14.20 -17.18 -0.98
C ILE A 332 15.54 -17.58 -0.36
N TYR A 333 15.51 -18.31 0.76
CA TYR A 333 16.68 -18.61 1.61
C TYR A 333 16.93 -20.13 1.69
N PRO A 334 17.64 -20.73 0.72
CA PRO A 334 17.80 -22.18 0.62
C PRO A 334 18.84 -22.77 1.58
N ASP A 335 19.54 -21.95 2.37
CA ASP A 335 20.55 -22.42 3.30
C ASP A 335 19.96 -23.39 4.35
N LYS A 336 20.67 -24.48 4.65
CA LYS A 336 20.16 -25.56 5.51
C LYS A 336 19.87 -25.09 6.94
N GLU A 337 20.67 -24.18 7.47
CA GLU A 337 20.48 -23.64 8.81
C GLU A 337 19.33 -22.61 8.81
N GLU A 338 19.22 -21.77 7.77
CA GLU A 338 18.07 -20.87 7.60
C GLU A 338 16.75 -21.62 7.43
N GLN A 339 16.72 -22.70 6.64
CA GLN A 339 15.57 -23.60 6.50
C GLN A 339 15.15 -24.21 7.84
N ARG A 340 16.12 -24.62 8.66
CA ARG A 340 15.84 -25.17 9.99
C ARG A 340 15.18 -24.12 10.90
N ARG A 341 15.64 -22.87 10.84
CA ARG A 341 15.08 -21.76 11.63
C ARG A 341 13.68 -21.37 11.12
N LEU A 342 13.49 -21.24 9.81
CA LEU A 342 12.19 -20.96 9.20
C LEU A 342 11.17 -22.06 9.51
N GLY A 343 11.59 -23.33 9.49
CA GLY A 343 10.74 -24.44 9.89
C GLY A 343 10.19 -24.31 11.31
N ILE A 344 11.00 -23.83 12.27
CA ILE A 344 10.53 -23.56 13.64
C ILE A 344 9.48 -22.44 13.66
N VAL A 345 9.71 -21.35 12.93
CA VAL A 345 8.77 -20.22 12.86
C VAL A 345 7.47 -20.64 12.18
N LYS A 346 7.57 -21.46 11.13
CA LYS A 346 6.43 -22.02 10.40
C LYS A 346 5.59 -22.93 11.29
N ASP A 347 6.22 -23.87 12.01
CA ASP A 347 5.56 -24.75 12.96
C ASP A 347 4.80 -23.94 14.03
N PHE A 348 5.42 -22.87 14.54
CA PHE A 348 4.80 -21.96 15.50
C PHE A 348 3.58 -21.25 14.90
N CYS A 349 3.72 -20.69 13.69
CA CYS A 349 2.62 -19.98 13.05
C CYS A 349 1.46 -20.89 12.65
N GLU A 350 1.75 -22.12 12.21
CA GLU A 350 0.76 -23.17 11.96
C GLU A 350 0.01 -23.56 13.24
N ALA A 351 0.72 -23.81 14.33
CA ALA A 351 0.11 -24.20 15.61
C ALA A 351 -0.81 -23.09 16.16
N ARG A 352 -0.38 -21.83 16.07
CA ARG A 352 -1.18 -20.67 16.48
C ARG A 352 -2.39 -20.42 15.57
N GLU A 353 -2.24 -20.59 14.25
CA GLU A 353 -3.38 -20.52 13.31
C GLU A 353 -4.45 -21.56 13.68
N GLN A 354 -4.06 -22.82 13.93
CA GLN A 354 -4.98 -23.89 14.31
C GLN A 354 -5.66 -23.63 15.65
N LEU A 355 -4.89 -23.17 16.65
CA LEU A 355 -5.41 -22.78 17.96
C LEU A 355 -6.51 -21.72 17.84
N TYR A 356 -6.22 -20.61 17.14
CA TYR A 356 -7.21 -19.54 17.00
C TYR A 356 -8.41 -19.95 16.17
N LYS A 357 -8.25 -20.84 15.18
CA LYS A 357 -9.41 -21.44 14.50
C LYS A 357 -10.28 -22.21 15.48
N ALA A 358 -9.70 -23.04 16.33
CA ALA A 358 -10.46 -23.82 17.32
C ALA A 358 -11.17 -22.95 18.38
N VAL A 359 -10.63 -21.77 18.69
CA VAL A 359 -11.26 -20.79 19.60
C VAL A 359 -12.41 -20.07 18.92
N PHE A 360 -12.17 -19.52 17.71
CA PHE A 360 -13.07 -18.56 17.09
C PHE A 360 -14.07 -19.16 16.10
N THR A 361 -13.73 -20.25 15.41
CA THR A 361 -14.62 -20.84 14.38
C THR A 361 -15.57 -21.88 14.98
N GLN A 362 -16.65 -22.14 14.25
CA GLN A 362 -17.61 -23.19 14.63
C GLN A 362 -17.11 -24.61 14.34
N GLU A 363 -15.99 -24.75 13.62
CA GLU A 363 -15.44 -26.06 13.25
C GLU A 363 -14.94 -26.82 14.49
N ILE A 364 -15.14 -28.14 14.50
CA ILE A 364 -14.54 -29.02 15.51
C ILE A 364 -13.13 -29.33 15.05
N ILE A 365 -12.18 -28.51 15.49
CA ILE A 365 -10.76 -28.69 15.17
C ILE A 365 -10.11 -29.39 16.36
N SER A 366 -9.54 -30.58 16.13
CA SER A 366 -8.70 -31.25 17.11
C SER A 366 -7.37 -30.50 17.22
N VAL A 367 -7.17 -29.78 18.32
CA VAL A 367 -5.88 -29.15 18.63
C VAL A 367 -5.03 -30.14 19.42
N ASP A 368 -3.86 -30.47 18.88
CA ASP A 368 -2.86 -31.26 19.59
C ASP A 368 -2.08 -30.34 20.55
N ALA A 369 -2.42 -30.42 21.83
CA ALA A 369 -1.78 -29.63 22.88
C ALA A 369 -0.27 -29.91 22.99
N ALA A 370 0.18 -31.15 22.76
CA ALA A 370 1.60 -31.49 22.79
C ALA A 370 2.34 -30.83 21.62
N LYS A 371 1.77 -30.86 20.41
CA LYS A 371 2.32 -30.17 19.24
C LYS A 371 2.39 -28.66 19.44
N LEU A 372 1.34 -28.06 20.03
CA LEU A 372 1.31 -26.63 20.34
C LEU A 372 2.39 -26.24 21.36
N HIS A 373 2.51 -27.00 22.46
CA HIS A 373 3.54 -26.76 23.48
C HIS A 373 4.96 -26.95 22.93
N GLU A 374 5.18 -27.93 22.06
CA GLU A 374 6.47 -28.15 21.42
C GLU A 374 6.83 -27.01 20.46
N ALA A 375 5.89 -26.54 19.65
CA ALA A 375 6.07 -25.39 18.77
C ALA A 375 6.41 -24.11 19.56
N ASP A 376 5.67 -23.82 20.63
CA ASP A 376 5.94 -22.69 21.53
C ASP A 376 7.34 -22.81 22.19
N ARG A 377 7.73 -24.01 22.64
CA ARG A 377 9.05 -24.26 23.26
C ARG A 377 10.18 -24.06 22.27
N ARG A 378 10.08 -24.65 21.07
CA ARG A 378 11.09 -24.50 20.02
C ARG A 378 11.23 -23.04 19.60
N MET A 379 10.12 -22.31 19.51
CA MET A 379 10.11 -20.89 19.17
C MET A 379 10.73 -20.01 20.26
N ARG A 380 10.44 -20.25 21.54
CA ARG A 380 11.10 -19.54 22.65
C ARG A 380 12.61 -19.78 22.67
N ASN A 381 13.04 -21.04 22.56
CA ASN A 381 14.46 -21.40 22.47
C ASN A 381 15.14 -20.78 21.25
N LEU A 382 14.41 -20.60 20.15
CA LEU A 382 14.88 -19.87 18.97
C LEU A 382 15.00 -18.38 19.28
N ALA A 383 13.98 -17.73 19.84
CA ALA A 383 14.01 -16.32 20.18
C ALA A 383 15.16 -15.97 21.15
N ASP A 384 15.38 -16.80 22.17
CA ASP A 384 16.42 -16.62 23.20
C ASP A 384 17.83 -16.76 22.63
N ARG A 385 18.09 -17.88 21.92
CA ARG A 385 19.38 -18.12 21.27
C ARG A 385 19.75 -16.97 20.38
N ILE A 386 18.74 -16.42 19.74
CA ILE A 386 18.93 -15.57 18.62
C ILE A 386 18.73 -14.07 19.05
N ARG A 387 18.68 -13.76 20.36
CA ARG A 387 18.62 -12.38 20.91
C ARG A 387 17.72 -11.42 20.12
N LEU A 388 16.59 -11.92 19.64
CA LEU A 388 15.59 -11.21 18.84
C LEU A 388 15.03 -9.94 19.54
N LEU A 389 15.43 -9.77 20.81
CA LEU A 389 14.86 -8.98 21.90
C LEU A 389 15.92 -8.32 22.82
N SER A 390 17.19 -8.26 22.46
CA SER A 390 18.22 -7.59 23.29
C SER A 390 18.17 -6.05 23.13
N LYS A 391 18.12 -5.33 24.26
CA LYS A 391 17.92 -3.87 24.37
C LYS A 391 19.12 -2.99 23.95
N ASP A 392 20.33 -3.56 23.80
CA ASP A 392 21.57 -2.77 23.97
C ASP A 392 22.57 -2.72 22.79
N ARG A 393 22.34 -3.33 21.62
CA ARG A 393 23.26 -3.18 20.46
C ARG A 393 22.58 -3.21 19.07
N PRO A 394 22.78 -2.21 18.19
CA PRO A 394 22.35 -2.27 16.79
C PRO A 394 23.42 -3.00 15.95
N VAL A 395 23.19 -4.26 15.59
CA VAL A 395 24.12 -5.04 14.73
C VAL A 395 23.68 -4.97 13.27
N VAL A 396 24.68 -4.82 12.37
CA VAL A 396 24.56 -4.76 10.91
C VAL A 396 24.23 -6.16 10.34
N ILE A 397 23.15 -6.26 9.56
CA ILE A 397 22.49 -7.52 9.13
C ILE A 397 22.87 -7.88 7.69
N ARG A 398 23.45 -9.08 7.44
CA ARG A 398 23.88 -9.58 6.11
C ARG A 398 23.21 -10.90 5.63
N SER A 399 22.34 -11.57 6.41
CA SER A 399 21.45 -12.68 5.98
C SER A 399 20.12 -12.66 6.77
N ILE A 400 19.10 -13.46 6.39
CA ILE A 400 17.76 -13.34 6.99
C ILE A 400 17.74 -13.71 8.48
N PHE A 401 18.67 -14.56 8.94
CA PHE A 401 18.88 -14.88 10.36
C PHE A 401 20.22 -14.41 10.95
N ASP A 402 20.99 -13.55 10.27
CA ASP A 402 21.95 -12.66 10.95
C ASP A 402 21.24 -11.55 11.74
N TYR A 403 19.91 -11.44 11.61
CA TYR A 403 19.01 -10.63 12.45
C TYR A 403 19.07 -10.98 13.96
N PHE A 404 19.97 -11.88 14.32
CA PHE A 404 19.56 -12.96 15.16
C PHE A 404 20.82 -13.67 15.81
N TYR A 405 21.90 -14.03 15.12
CA TYR A 405 23.14 -14.44 15.83
C TYR A 405 24.35 -14.18 14.94
N THR A 406 25.17 -13.19 15.26
CA THR A 406 26.55 -13.18 14.76
C THR A 406 27.25 -14.45 15.26
N SER A 407 27.74 -15.26 14.33
CA SER A 407 28.60 -16.39 14.63
C SER A 407 29.89 -15.92 15.31
N GLN A 408 30.40 -16.75 16.22
CA GLN A 408 31.72 -16.60 16.83
C GLN A 408 32.83 -16.47 15.79
N ASN A 409 33.83 -15.65 16.14
CA ASN A 409 35.17 -15.44 15.58
C ASN A 409 35.26 -14.75 14.21
N ASP A 410 35.65 -13.47 14.20
CA ASP A 410 37.06 -13.14 13.91
C ASP A 410 37.41 -11.72 14.35
N SER A 411 38.54 -11.64 15.04
CA SER A 411 39.38 -10.47 15.23
C SER A 411 39.99 -10.08 13.89
N GLU A 412 39.67 -8.91 13.35
CA GLU A 412 40.59 -8.04 12.58
C GLU A 412 39.86 -6.80 12.02
N VAL A 413 40.30 -5.64 12.51
CA VAL A 413 40.35 -4.30 11.87
C VAL A 413 39.14 -3.87 11.00
N GLU A 414 38.29 -3.02 11.59
CA GLU A 414 37.34 -2.15 10.86
C GLU A 414 38.10 -1.05 10.11
N ASP A 415 38.17 -1.12 8.78
CA ASP A 415 38.54 0.02 7.95
C ASP A 415 37.32 0.93 7.72
N ALA A 416 37.48 2.21 8.10
CA ALA A 416 36.43 3.23 8.11
C ALA A 416 35.80 3.57 6.74
N GLU A 417 36.34 3.07 5.63
CA GLU A 417 35.80 3.26 4.28
C GLU A 417 34.59 2.35 3.98
N ASP A 418 34.45 1.19 4.63
CA ASP A 418 33.33 0.26 4.35
C ASP A 418 32.02 0.66 5.06
N ILE A 419 32.08 1.58 6.04
CA ILE A 419 30.92 2.13 6.75
C ILE A 419 30.16 3.14 5.87
N GLN A 420 30.85 3.86 4.96
CA GLN A 420 30.22 4.81 4.05
C GLN A 420 29.44 4.12 2.92
N SER A 421 29.88 2.95 2.45
CA SER A 421 29.16 2.16 1.44
C SER A 421 27.91 1.48 2.02
N GLN A 422 27.94 1.11 3.31
CA GLN A 422 26.87 0.40 4.03
C GLN A 422 25.84 1.32 4.71
N GLY A 423 26.13 2.63 4.81
CA GLY A 423 25.21 3.62 5.39
C GLY A 423 23.84 3.64 4.70
N VAL A 424 23.80 3.48 3.37
CA VAL A 424 22.54 3.46 2.60
C VAL A 424 21.72 2.20 2.86
N PHE A 425 22.36 1.02 3.00
CA PHE A 425 21.66 -0.25 3.23
C PHE A 425 21.14 -0.39 4.67
N ASN A 426 21.90 0.05 5.67
CA ASN A 426 21.42 0.12 7.06
C ASN A 426 20.27 1.13 7.23
N ASP A 427 20.34 2.25 6.51
CA ASP A 427 19.29 3.27 6.47
C ASP A 427 18.02 2.77 5.76
N VAL A 428 18.13 2.10 4.60
CA VAL A 428 17.01 1.40 3.94
C VAL A 428 16.35 0.39 4.89
N ARG A 429 17.12 -0.44 5.58
CA ARG A 429 16.60 -1.44 6.51
C ARG A 429 15.84 -0.83 7.67
N ASN A 430 16.41 0.19 8.31
CA ASN A 430 15.74 0.91 9.41
C ASN A 430 14.47 1.60 8.93
N ARG A 431 14.47 2.12 7.70
CA ARG A 431 13.28 2.69 7.05
C ARG A 431 12.22 1.65 6.75
N VAL A 432 12.57 0.47 6.23
CA VAL A 432 11.62 -0.64 6.02
C VAL A 432 11.01 -1.05 7.34
N TYR A 433 11.85 -1.26 8.35
CA TYR A 433 11.39 -1.60 9.69
C TYR A 433 10.43 -0.55 10.26
N LYS A 434 10.81 0.73 10.18
CA LYS A 434 9.99 1.86 10.61
C LYS A 434 8.66 1.93 9.84
N ALA A 435 8.67 1.77 8.52
CA ALA A 435 7.45 1.74 7.70
C ALA A 435 6.51 0.59 8.06
N VAL A 436 7.04 -0.62 8.30
CA VAL A 436 6.19 -1.75 8.73
C VAL A 436 5.69 -1.53 10.15
N GLN A 437 6.49 -0.97 11.06
CA GLN A 437 6.00 -0.59 12.40
C GLN A 437 4.91 0.48 12.33
N GLU A 438 5.13 1.54 11.55
CA GLU A 438 4.16 2.62 11.31
C GLU A 438 2.86 2.05 10.75
N SER A 439 2.90 1.08 9.82
CA SER A 439 1.69 0.40 9.34
C SER A 439 0.82 -0.18 10.47
N ARG A 440 1.40 -0.54 11.62
CA ARG A 440 0.70 -1.12 12.78
C ARG A 440 0.47 -0.16 13.96
N CYS A 441 0.86 1.11 13.85
CA CYS A 441 0.72 2.14 14.90
C CYS A 441 -0.66 2.71 15.30
N PRO A 442 -1.80 2.39 14.69
CA PRO A 442 -3.11 2.77 15.22
C PRO A 442 -3.56 1.92 16.41
N TYR A 443 -3.02 0.70 16.50
CA TYR A 443 -3.57 -0.34 17.37
C TYR A 443 -2.79 -0.48 18.67
N TYR A 444 -1.56 -0.01 18.66
CA TYR A 444 -0.73 0.22 19.82
C TYR A 444 -0.42 1.69 19.79
N SER A 445 -0.76 2.44 20.83
CA SER A 445 -0.43 3.86 20.97
C SER A 445 1.08 4.08 20.76
N CYS A 446 1.54 4.21 19.51
CA CYS A 446 2.95 4.41 19.15
C CYS A 446 3.45 5.81 19.55
N THR A 447 2.61 6.61 20.20
CA THR A 447 2.93 7.94 20.73
C THR A 447 3.64 7.91 22.09
N LYS A 448 4.03 6.73 22.60
CA LYS A 448 4.94 6.63 23.76
C LYS A 448 6.25 5.97 23.36
N GLN A 449 7.08 6.70 22.63
CA GLN A 449 8.53 6.80 22.88
C GLN A 449 9.11 8.03 22.19
#